data_AF-A0AA96J8J5-F1
#
_entry.id   AF-A0AA96J8J5-F1
#
_cell.length_a   1.000
_cell.length_b   1.000
_cell.length_c   1.000
_cell.angle_alpha   90.00
_cell.angle_beta   90.00
_cell.angle_gamma   90.00
#
_symmetry.space_group_name_H-M   'P 1'
#
loop_
_entity.id
_entity.type
_entity.pdbx_description
1 polymer ?
#
loop_
_entity_poly.entity_id
_entity_poly.type
_entity_poly.pdbx_seq_one_letter_code
_entity_poly.pdbx_strand_id
1 'polypeptide(L)'
;MTGRQTDKYMMLQVVYDYLKDTDVAVIAQMPGMAGLIDEMEGLLATVSVENQNQNRNTTGFRVEKVRMRGELTAMILDVAYCLKAYAVNVKDVVLKNEVDLKGYKIDKLREHEVVSVGKFIRKRANGLLAELSPYGITAALLADFEDAIVEYRSMIPKSRLEITNKMQSTRSIKDLLKALDVVIADMDVVVRAYRILNKGFCDLYFDNRKIITRGTRKVALQGSVVNEQGEALSKAKISIASHTIIETQTGEKGNFLFRRVPSGVWPVTFSRPGFESVTIYMAFVPQSRQEQHVVLKRQVLLEKEAM
;
A
#
# COMPACT_ATOMS: atom_id res chain seq x y z
N MET A 1 9.16 -3.88 6.24
CA MET A 1 10.39 -4.71 6.14
C MET A 1 10.21 -5.80 5.10
N THR A 2 11.29 -6.30 4.49
CA THR A 2 11.24 -7.57 3.72
C THR A 2 11.14 -8.76 4.67
N GLY A 3 10.63 -9.92 4.21
CA GLY A 3 10.48 -11.11 5.07
C GLY A 3 11.78 -11.53 5.77
N ARG A 4 12.91 -11.47 5.06
CA ARG A 4 14.24 -11.74 5.66
C ARG A 4 14.63 -10.72 6.73
N GLN A 5 14.32 -9.44 6.52
CA GLN A 5 14.58 -8.39 7.52
C GLN A 5 13.68 -8.58 8.75
N THR A 6 12.44 -9.04 8.56
CA THR A 6 11.52 -9.37 9.65
C THR A 6 12.02 -10.56 10.46
N ASP A 7 12.44 -11.64 9.81
CA ASP A 7 12.99 -12.82 10.51
C ASP A 7 14.25 -12.45 11.30
N LYS A 8 15.12 -11.60 10.72
CA LYS A 8 16.30 -11.07 11.40
C LYS A 8 15.94 -10.17 12.59
N TYR A 9 15.01 -9.24 12.41
CA TYR A 9 14.55 -8.35 13.48
C TYR A 9 13.96 -9.16 14.64
N MET A 10 13.16 -10.19 14.36
CA MET A 10 12.65 -11.10 15.38
C MET A 10 13.77 -11.82 16.14
N MET A 11 14.81 -12.30 15.44
CA MET A 11 15.97 -12.90 16.10
C MET A 11 16.67 -11.89 17.04
N LEU A 12 16.86 -10.66 16.59
CA LEU A 12 17.49 -9.62 17.42
C LEU A 12 16.65 -9.29 18.66
N GLN A 13 15.31 -9.25 18.55
CA GLN A 13 14.43 -9.07 19.70
C GLN A 13 14.56 -10.23 20.70
N VAL A 14 14.57 -11.48 20.23
CA VAL A 14 14.74 -12.65 21.11
C VAL A 14 16.07 -12.63 21.85
N VAL A 15 17.17 -12.23 21.18
CA VAL A 15 18.47 -12.07 21.83
C VAL A 15 18.44 -10.96 22.89
N TYR A 16 17.83 -9.81 22.57
CA TYR A 16 17.68 -8.72 23.52
C TYR A 16 16.84 -9.12 24.75
N ASP A 17 15.70 -9.75 24.54
CA ASP A 17 14.81 -10.20 25.62
C ASP A 17 15.53 -11.21 26.53
N TYR A 18 16.27 -12.16 25.95
CA TYR A 18 17.09 -13.10 26.72
C TYR A 18 18.17 -12.40 27.57
N LEU A 19 18.86 -11.41 27.00
CA LEU A 19 19.89 -10.66 27.72
C LEU A 19 19.29 -9.81 28.85
N LYS A 20 18.08 -9.27 28.66
CA LYS A 20 17.37 -8.46 29.64
C LYS A 20 16.80 -9.31 30.80
N ASP A 21 16.35 -10.52 30.50
CA ASP A 21 15.83 -11.48 31.48
C ASP A 21 16.94 -12.18 32.28
N THR A 22 18.19 -12.10 31.81
CA THR A 22 19.35 -12.68 32.51
C THR A 22 19.68 -11.88 33.78
N ASP A 23 20.09 -12.59 34.83
CA ASP A 23 20.53 -11.97 36.09
C ASP A 23 21.67 -10.95 35.86
N VAL A 24 21.51 -9.75 36.41
CA VAL A 24 22.45 -8.64 36.35
C VAL A 24 23.84 -9.04 36.85
N ALA A 25 23.92 -9.98 37.81
CA ALA A 25 25.20 -10.49 38.31
C ALA A 25 26.00 -11.24 37.24
N VAL A 26 25.32 -11.94 36.32
CA VAL A 26 25.96 -12.64 35.19
C VAL A 26 26.42 -11.64 34.14
N ILE A 27 25.61 -10.61 33.86
CA ILE A 27 25.98 -9.53 32.93
C ILE A 27 27.18 -8.73 33.45
N ALA A 28 27.25 -8.47 34.76
CA ALA A 28 28.37 -7.77 35.38
C ALA A 28 29.71 -8.52 35.27
N GLN A 29 29.69 -9.85 35.11
CA GLN A 29 30.90 -10.66 34.87
C GLN A 29 31.44 -10.50 33.44
N MET A 30 30.71 -9.84 32.54
CA MET A 30 31.09 -9.58 31.17
C MET A 30 31.39 -8.09 30.98
N PRO A 31 32.68 -7.67 31.02
CA PRO A 31 33.04 -6.27 30.87
C PRO A 31 32.55 -5.69 29.54
N GLY A 32 31.90 -4.53 29.59
CA GLY A 32 31.39 -3.83 28.41
C GLY A 32 30.05 -4.34 27.86
N MET A 33 29.53 -5.49 28.34
CA MET A 33 28.28 -6.06 27.82
C MET A 33 27.06 -5.17 28.09
N ALA A 34 26.99 -4.54 29.28
CA ALA A 34 25.89 -3.65 29.62
C ALA A 34 25.73 -2.48 28.63
N GLY A 35 26.84 -1.84 28.23
CA GLY A 35 26.80 -0.74 27.26
C GLY A 35 26.35 -1.19 25.86
N LEU A 36 26.74 -2.41 25.45
CA LEU A 36 26.28 -2.98 24.19
C LEU A 36 24.77 -3.29 24.21
N ILE A 37 24.24 -3.73 25.36
CA ILE A 37 22.79 -3.97 25.54
C ILE A 37 22.01 -2.65 25.39
N ASP A 38 22.49 -1.57 26.00
CA ASP A 38 21.88 -0.25 25.90
C ASP A 38 21.90 0.29 24.46
N GLU A 39 23.02 0.11 23.74
CA GLU A 39 23.13 0.48 22.32
C GLU A 39 22.16 -0.33 21.45
N MET A 40 22.05 -1.63 21.70
CA MET A 40 21.12 -2.52 21.01
C MET A 40 19.66 -2.10 21.26
N GLU A 41 19.30 -1.73 22.48
CA GLU A 41 17.94 -1.24 22.83
C GLU A 41 17.59 0.02 22.03
N GLY A 42 18.49 1.01 22.00
CA GLY A 42 18.27 2.26 21.27
C GLY A 42 18.09 2.03 19.76
N LEU A 43 18.90 1.15 19.17
CA LEU A 43 18.78 0.80 17.76
C LEU A 43 17.48 0.02 17.47
N LEU A 44 17.10 -0.95 18.32
CA LEU A 44 15.85 -1.70 18.17
C LEU A 44 14.61 -0.81 18.30
N ALA A 45 14.62 0.14 19.23
CA ALA A 45 13.56 1.14 19.39
C ALA A 45 13.42 2.00 18.12
N THR A 46 14.54 2.46 17.57
CA THR A 46 14.56 3.24 16.32
C THR A 46 14.04 2.42 15.13
N VAL A 47 14.42 1.15 15.01
CA VAL A 47 13.90 0.25 13.97
C VAL A 47 12.39 0.05 14.08
N SER A 48 11.85 -0.06 15.30
CA SER A 48 10.41 -0.17 15.52
C SER A 48 9.65 1.06 15.01
N VAL A 49 10.12 2.26 15.35
CA VAL A 49 9.54 3.54 14.89
C VAL A 49 9.57 3.64 13.36
N GLU A 50 10.72 3.34 12.75
CA GLU A 50 10.84 3.39 11.28
C GLU A 50 9.96 2.35 10.59
N ASN A 51 9.77 1.17 11.18
CA ASN A 51 8.86 0.16 10.65
C ASN A 51 7.39 0.61 10.75
N GLN A 52 7.00 1.31 11.82
CA GLN A 52 5.67 1.93 11.91
C GLN A 52 5.46 2.99 10.82
N ASN A 53 6.45 3.87 10.62
CA ASN A 53 6.43 4.88 9.56
C ASN A 53 6.31 4.26 8.16
N GLN A 54 7.04 3.17 7.91
CA GLN A 54 6.98 2.43 6.66
C GLN A 54 5.58 1.82 6.40
N ASN A 55 4.96 1.26 7.44
CA ASN A 55 3.68 0.55 7.34
C ASN A 55 2.45 1.46 7.40
N ARG A 56 2.63 2.76 7.70
CA ARG A 56 1.53 3.72 7.82
C ARG A 56 0.69 3.76 6.54
N ASN A 57 -0.63 3.58 6.66
CA ASN A 57 -1.53 3.74 5.52
C ASN A 57 -1.73 5.22 5.19
N THR A 58 -1.42 5.61 3.96
CA THR A 58 -1.45 7.01 3.50
C THR A 58 -2.58 7.28 2.51
N THR A 59 -3.44 6.29 2.26
CA THR A 59 -4.57 6.40 1.32
C THR A 59 -5.55 7.51 1.72
N GLY A 60 -5.68 7.79 3.02
CA GLY A 60 -6.51 8.88 3.55
C GLY A 60 -6.17 10.24 2.94
N PHE A 61 -4.89 10.55 2.75
CA PHE A 61 -4.47 11.83 2.14
C PHE A 61 -4.97 11.99 0.70
N ARG A 62 -5.09 10.89 -0.06
CA ARG A 62 -5.65 10.94 -1.42
C ARG A 62 -7.14 11.21 -1.41
N VAL A 63 -7.90 10.51 -0.56
CA VAL A 63 -9.36 10.70 -0.44
C VAL A 63 -9.67 12.12 -0.02
N GLU A 64 -8.97 12.58 1.01
CA GLU A 64 -9.17 13.89 1.60
C GLU A 64 -8.77 15.02 0.64
N LYS A 65 -7.72 14.83 -0.17
CA LYS A 65 -7.35 15.78 -1.24
C LYS A 65 -8.42 15.87 -2.33
N VAL A 66 -9.05 14.76 -2.71
CA VAL A 66 -10.13 14.76 -3.71
C VAL A 66 -11.37 15.47 -3.15
N ARG A 67 -11.72 15.23 -1.88
CA ARG A 67 -12.79 15.93 -1.16
C ARG A 67 -12.58 17.45 -1.19
N MET A 68 -11.43 17.92 -0.68
CA MET A 68 -11.08 19.35 -0.67
C MET A 68 -11.07 19.98 -2.07
N ARG A 69 -10.65 19.24 -3.10
CA ARG A 69 -10.68 19.74 -4.48
C ARG A 69 -12.12 19.99 -4.95
N GLY A 70 -13.04 19.08 -4.64
CA GLY A 70 -14.46 19.22 -4.98
C GLY A 70 -15.09 20.44 -4.29
N GLU A 71 -14.84 20.58 -2.99
CA GLU A 71 -15.32 21.72 -2.19
C GLU A 71 -14.76 23.06 -2.71
N LEU A 72 -13.46 23.13 -2.96
CA LEU A 72 -12.84 24.33 -3.52
C LEU A 72 -13.39 24.67 -4.90
N THR A 73 -13.65 23.67 -5.75
CA THR A 73 -14.19 23.89 -7.10
C THR A 73 -15.62 24.42 -7.04
N ALA A 74 -16.45 23.91 -6.12
CA ALA A 74 -17.80 24.45 -5.88
C ALA A 74 -17.74 25.92 -5.44
N MET A 75 -16.91 26.23 -4.44
CA MET A 75 -16.73 27.62 -3.97
C MET A 75 -16.23 28.57 -5.06
N ILE A 76 -15.29 28.12 -5.91
CA ILE A 76 -14.81 28.91 -7.06
C ILE A 76 -15.97 29.23 -8.01
N LEU A 77 -16.81 28.25 -8.33
CA LEU A 77 -17.92 28.43 -9.26
C LEU A 77 -19.00 29.33 -8.68
N ASP A 78 -19.36 29.16 -7.41
CA ASP A 78 -20.38 29.97 -6.75
C ASP A 78 -19.98 31.46 -6.75
N VAL A 79 -18.75 31.77 -6.34
CA VAL A 79 -18.23 33.14 -6.33
C VAL A 79 -18.09 33.69 -7.77
N ALA A 80 -17.64 32.87 -8.73
CA ALA A 80 -17.53 33.28 -10.13
C ALA A 80 -18.89 33.57 -10.76
N TYR A 81 -19.94 32.80 -10.43
CA TYR A 81 -21.30 33.04 -10.93
C TYR A 81 -21.90 34.32 -10.34
N CYS A 82 -21.68 34.61 -9.05
CA CYS A 82 -22.07 35.90 -8.47
C CYS A 82 -21.36 37.08 -9.13
N LEU A 83 -20.04 36.98 -9.35
CA LEU A 83 -19.28 37.99 -10.08
C LEU A 83 -19.78 38.19 -11.51
N LYS A 84 -20.14 37.10 -12.20
CA LYS A 84 -20.70 37.15 -13.55
C LYS A 84 -22.06 37.83 -13.57
N ALA A 85 -22.93 37.55 -12.60
CA ALA A 85 -24.24 38.19 -12.47
C ALA A 85 -24.09 39.70 -12.26
N TYR A 86 -23.18 40.11 -11.38
CA TYR A 86 -22.82 41.51 -11.18
C TYR A 86 -22.31 42.17 -12.48
N ALA A 87 -21.39 41.52 -13.18
CA ALA A 87 -20.83 42.04 -14.44
C ALA A 87 -21.90 42.23 -15.54
N VAL A 88 -22.91 41.34 -15.59
CA VAL A 88 -24.05 41.48 -16.52
C VAL A 88 -24.89 42.71 -16.18
N ASN A 89 -25.13 42.98 -14.91
CA ASN A 89 -25.95 44.12 -14.47
C ASN A 89 -25.24 45.47 -14.71
N VAL A 90 -23.92 45.52 -14.51
CA VAL A 90 -23.10 46.71 -14.81
C VAL A 90 -22.77 46.84 -16.30
N LYS A 91 -23.03 45.80 -17.10
CA LYS A 91 -22.66 45.68 -18.52
C LYS A 91 -21.14 45.76 -18.75
N ASP A 92 -20.35 45.33 -17.78
CA ASP A 92 -18.89 45.21 -17.93
C ASP A 92 -18.54 43.91 -18.68
N VAL A 93 -18.19 44.07 -19.96
CA VAL A 93 -17.83 42.95 -20.85
C VAL A 93 -16.49 42.34 -20.47
N VAL A 94 -15.55 43.12 -19.89
CA VAL A 94 -14.22 42.64 -19.50
C VAL A 94 -14.34 41.73 -18.31
N LEU A 95 -14.98 42.21 -17.22
CA LEU A 95 -15.16 41.41 -16.02
C LEU A 95 -15.94 40.12 -16.30
N LYS A 96 -16.98 40.19 -17.14
CA LYS A 96 -17.79 39.03 -17.53
C LYS A 96 -16.97 37.92 -18.18
N ASN A 97 -16.00 38.27 -19.04
CA ASN A 97 -15.16 37.30 -19.72
C ASN A 97 -14.04 36.77 -18.81
N GLU A 98 -13.51 37.60 -17.91
CA GLU A 98 -12.49 37.19 -16.93
C GLU A 98 -12.99 36.12 -15.96
N VAL A 99 -14.27 36.20 -15.56
CA VAL A 99 -14.88 35.31 -14.57
C VAL A 99 -15.72 34.19 -15.19
N ASP A 100 -15.73 34.04 -16.53
CA ASP A 100 -16.47 32.97 -17.21
C ASP A 100 -15.80 31.59 -17.06
N LEU A 101 -15.99 31.01 -15.87
CA LEU A 101 -15.47 29.71 -15.51
C LEU A 101 -16.55 28.63 -15.65
N LYS A 102 -16.15 27.46 -16.15
CA LYS A 102 -17.00 26.27 -16.29
C LYS A 102 -16.40 25.13 -15.48
N GLY A 103 -17.23 24.38 -14.73
CA GLY A 103 -16.76 23.29 -13.85
C GLY A 103 -15.84 22.29 -14.55
N TYR A 104 -16.24 21.79 -15.73
CA TYR A 104 -15.42 20.84 -16.49
C TYR A 104 -14.04 21.39 -16.89
N LYS A 105 -13.88 22.71 -17.01
CA LYS A 105 -12.58 23.33 -17.29
C LYS A 105 -11.71 23.32 -16.04
N ILE A 106 -12.27 23.66 -14.88
CA ILE A 106 -11.57 23.64 -13.59
C ILE A 106 -11.12 22.22 -13.24
N ASP A 107 -11.97 21.22 -13.49
CA ASP A 107 -11.63 19.82 -13.24
C ASP A 107 -10.39 19.35 -14.03
N LYS A 108 -10.18 19.91 -15.23
CA LYS A 108 -9.02 19.61 -16.08
C LYS A 108 -7.74 20.35 -15.67
N LEU A 109 -7.83 21.39 -14.83
CA LEU A 109 -6.67 22.16 -14.36
C LEU A 109 -5.79 21.34 -13.41
N ARG A 110 -4.49 21.63 -13.42
CA ARG A 110 -3.55 21.06 -12.45
C ARG A 110 -3.85 21.58 -11.05
N GLU A 111 -3.44 20.82 -10.03
CA GLU A 111 -3.73 21.13 -8.62
C GLU A 111 -3.27 22.55 -8.21
N HIS A 112 -2.09 22.97 -8.66
CA HIS A 112 -1.57 24.32 -8.41
C HIS A 112 -2.30 25.41 -9.21
N GLU A 113 -2.82 25.09 -10.40
CA GLU A 113 -3.57 26.03 -11.22
C GLU A 113 -4.95 26.31 -10.61
N VAL A 114 -5.62 25.31 -10.03
CA VAL A 114 -6.89 25.50 -9.30
C VAL A 114 -6.71 26.48 -8.14
N VAL A 115 -5.61 26.35 -7.38
CA VAL A 115 -5.25 27.31 -6.30
C VAL A 115 -5.05 28.72 -6.87
N SER A 116 -4.35 28.86 -7.99
CA SER A 116 -4.12 30.16 -8.64
C SER A 116 -5.43 30.81 -9.12
N VAL A 117 -6.32 30.02 -9.73
CA VAL A 117 -7.64 30.49 -10.17
C VAL A 117 -8.51 30.90 -8.98
N GLY A 118 -8.55 30.09 -7.91
CA GLY A 118 -9.27 30.45 -6.69
C GLY A 118 -8.78 31.76 -6.07
N LYS A 119 -7.46 31.95 -6.00
CA LYS A 119 -6.86 33.21 -5.54
C LYS A 119 -7.23 34.40 -6.42
N PHE A 120 -7.25 34.22 -7.74
CA PHE A 120 -7.65 35.26 -8.68
C PHE A 120 -9.10 35.69 -8.47
N ILE A 121 -10.03 34.73 -8.41
CA ILE A 121 -11.46 34.99 -8.21
C ILE A 121 -11.72 35.65 -6.85
N ARG A 122 -11.11 35.15 -5.77
CA ARG A 122 -11.20 35.76 -4.45
C ARG A 122 -10.67 37.20 -4.45
N LYS A 123 -9.52 37.46 -5.08
CA LYS A 123 -8.94 38.81 -5.18
C LYS A 123 -9.91 39.77 -5.88
N ARG A 124 -10.59 39.31 -6.94
CA ARG A 124 -11.58 40.11 -7.66
C ARG A 124 -12.83 40.36 -6.82
N ALA A 125 -13.36 39.33 -6.15
CA ALA A 125 -14.50 39.44 -5.25
C ALA A 125 -14.22 40.40 -4.08
N ASN A 126 -13.04 40.31 -3.47
CA ASN A 126 -12.66 41.20 -2.36
C ASN A 126 -12.56 42.66 -2.79
N GLY A 127 -12.11 42.93 -4.03
CA GLY A 127 -12.08 44.29 -4.58
C GLY A 127 -13.46 44.91 -4.82
N LEU A 128 -14.52 44.09 -4.92
CA LEU A 128 -15.89 44.50 -5.23
C LEU A 128 -16.87 44.13 -4.10
N LEU A 129 -16.36 43.96 -2.87
CA LEU A 129 -17.12 43.41 -1.74
C LEU A 129 -18.43 44.18 -1.45
N ALA A 130 -18.37 45.51 -1.46
CA ALA A 130 -19.53 46.36 -1.16
C ALA A 130 -20.68 46.16 -2.17
N GLU A 131 -20.33 45.93 -3.43
CA GLU A 131 -21.26 45.82 -4.56
C GLU A 131 -21.80 44.39 -4.73
N LEU A 132 -21.08 43.41 -4.21
CA LEU A 132 -21.46 41.99 -4.25
C LEU A 132 -22.32 41.55 -3.06
N SER A 133 -22.47 42.39 -2.03
CA SER A 133 -23.32 42.13 -0.87
C SER A 133 -24.77 41.74 -1.24
N PRO A 134 -25.44 42.41 -2.21
CA PRO A 134 -26.79 42.01 -2.64
C PRO A 134 -26.87 40.63 -3.32
N TYR A 135 -25.74 40.10 -3.80
CA TYR A 135 -25.66 38.78 -4.46
C TYR A 135 -25.27 37.66 -3.49
N GLY A 136 -25.28 37.94 -2.18
CA GLY A 136 -25.03 36.94 -1.13
C GLY A 136 -23.56 36.69 -0.81
N ILE A 137 -22.63 37.47 -1.39
CA ILE A 137 -21.21 37.39 -1.03
C ILE A 137 -20.97 38.23 0.22
N THR A 138 -20.67 37.56 1.34
CA THR A 138 -20.30 38.21 2.60
C THR A 138 -18.79 38.12 2.84
N ALA A 139 -18.27 38.99 3.72
CA ALA A 139 -16.87 38.93 4.12
C ALA A 139 -16.50 37.59 4.79
N ALA A 140 -17.44 36.98 5.52
CA ALA A 140 -17.26 35.67 6.14
C ALA A 140 -17.07 34.57 5.08
N LEU A 141 -17.90 34.54 4.03
CA LEU A 141 -17.78 33.56 2.95
C LEU A 141 -16.44 33.67 2.21
N LEU A 142 -15.93 34.90 2.01
CA LEU A 142 -14.60 35.08 1.40
C LEU A 142 -13.44 34.67 2.32
N ALA A 143 -13.62 34.71 3.64
CA ALA A 143 -12.65 34.19 4.59
C ALA A 143 -12.63 32.65 4.54
N ASP A 144 -13.79 32.00 4.61
CA ASP A 144 -13.93 30.55 4.47
C ASP A 144 -13.33 30.06 3.14
N PHE A 145 -13.53 30.83 2.06
CA PHE A 145 -12.95 30.53 0.76
C PHE A 145 -11.42 30.63 0.75
N GLU A 146 -10.82 31.59 1.45
CA GLU A 146 -9.35 31.65 1.59
C GLU A 146 -8.81 30.49 2.43
N ASP A 147 -9.50 30.13 3.51
CA ASP A 147 -9.11 29.01 4.36
C ASP A 147 -9.12 27.71 3.54
N ALA A 148 -10.16 27.48 2.74
CA ALA A 148 -10.23 26.34 1.81
C ALA A 148 -9.07 26.34 0.79
N ILE A 149 -8.67 27.50 0.26
CA ILE A 149 -7.52 27.63 -0.65
C ILE A 149 -6.21 27.25 0.07
N VAL A 150 -6.00 27.73 1.29
CA VAL A 150 -4.79 27.49 2.08
C VAL A 150 -4.70 26.02 2.49
N GLU A 151 -5.80 25.43 2.96
CA GLU A 151 -5.88 24.03 3.34
C GLU A 151 -5.61 23.10 2.16
N TYR A 152 -6.28 23.32 1.02
CA TYR A 152 -6.05 22.51 -0.19
C TYR A 152 -4.60 22.62 -0.67
N ARG A 153 -4.03 23.83 -0.69
CA ARG A 153 -2.61 24.04 -1.06
C ARG A 153 -1.68 23.27 -0.13
N SER A 154 -1.94 23.25 1.17
CA SER A 154 -1.14 22.50 2.15
C SER A 154 -1.19 20.97 1.92
N MET A 155 -2.28 20.48 1.30
CA MET A 155 -2.50 19.05 1.06
C MET A 155 -1.81 18.54 -0.20
N ILE A 156 -1.58 19.39 -1.21
CA ILE A 156 -0.90 19.05 -2.47
C ILE A 156 0.41 18.24 -2.24
N PRO A 157 1.37 18.72 -1.43
CA PRO A 157 2.64 18.01 -1.25
C PRO A 157 2.55 16.78 -0.33
N LYS A 158 1.56 16.69 0.57
CA LYS A 158 1.52 15.67 1.65
C LYS A 158 1.61 14.25 1.14
N SER A 159 0.87 13.91 0.08
CA SER A 159 0.91 12.57 -0.52
C SER A 159 2.32 12.19 -0.98
N ARG A 160 3.07 13.14 -1.56
CA ARG A 160 4.43 12.89 -2.04
C ARG A 160 5.43 12.85 -0.89
N LEU A 161 5.28 13.72 0.11
CA LEU A 161 6.08 13.69 1.34
C LEU A 161 5.98 12.33 2.02
N GLU A 162 4.78 11.77 2.14
CA GLU A 162 4.59 10.44 2.75
C GLU A 162 5.25 9.30 1.95
N ILE A 163 5.24 9.38 0.61
CA ILE A 163 5.97 8.41 -0.23
C ILE A 163 7.48 8.52 0.01
N THR A 164 8.00 9.75 0.06
CA THR A 164 9.41 10.01 0.35
C THR A 164 9.79 9.51 1.75
N ASN A 165 8.96 9.77 2.76
CA ASN A 165 9.17 9.31 4.13
C ASN A 165 9.24 7.79 4.19
N LYS A 166 8.32 7.07 3.53
CA LYS A 166 8.36 5.61 3.44
C LYS A 166 9.63 5.08 2.78
N MET A 167 10.08 5.74 1.72
CA MET A 167 11.34 5.40 1.06
C MET A 167 12.53 5.60 2.00
N GLN A 168 12.55 6.72 2.72
CA GLN A 168 13.58 7.03 3.71
C GLN A 168 13.57 6.00 4.85
N SER A 169 12.42 5.73 5.47
CA SER A 169 12.29 4.68 6.50
C SER A 169 12.75 3.32 6.00
N THR A 170 12.46 2.96 4.75
CA THR A 170 12.93 1.70 4.15
C THR A 170 14.46 1.65 4.08
N ARG A 171 15.12 2.77 3.75
CA ARG A 171 16.57 2.89 3.73
C ARG A 171 17.15 2.87 5.14
N SER A 172 16.60 3.68 6.05
CA SER A 172 17.00 3.74 7.46
C SER A 172 16.94 2.38 8.12
N ILE A 173 15.87 1.61 7.94
CA ILE A 173 15.76 0.23 8.47
C ILE A 173 16.91 -0.65 7.98
N LYS A 174 17.29 -0.55 6.70
CA LYS A 174 18.40 -1.35 6.15
C LYS A 174 19.72 -0.98 6.82
N ASP A 175 19.97 0.30 7.04
CA ASP A 175 21.22 0.78 7.63
C ASP A 175 21.26 0.52 9.15
N LEU A 176 20.15 0.70 9.86
CA LEU A 176 20.00 0.33 11.28
C LEU A 176 20.21 -1.17 11.51
N LEU A 177 19.67 -2.03 10.64
CA LEU A 177 19.90 -3.48 10.73
C LEU A 177 21.35 -3.88 10.45
N LYS A 178 22.14 -3.06 9.76
CA LYS A 178 23.59 -3.27 9.62
C LYS A 178 24.34 -2.78 10.84
N ALA A 179 23.94 -1.65 11.41
CA ALA A 179 24.50 -1.17 12.68
C ALA A 179 24.30 -2.22 13.78
N LEU A 180 23.11 -2.81 13.86
CA LEU A 180 22.81 -3.94 14.75
C LEU A 180 23.67 -5.18 14.49
N ASP A 181 24.11 -5.45 13.25
CA ASP A 181 25.04 -6.55 12.99
C ASP A 181 26.41 -6.31 13.64
N VAL A 182 26.87 -5.06 13.64
CA VAL A 182 28.15 -4.68 14.25
C VAL A 182 28.05 -4.86 15.77
N VAL A 183 27.01 -4.31 16.40
CA VAL A 183 26.79 -4.44 17.85
C VAL A 183 26.73 -5.92 18.28
N ILE A 184 26.01 -6.75 17.52
CA ILE A 184 25.94 -8.19 17.82
C ILE A 184 27.29 -8.87 17.62
N ALA A 185 28.09 -8.47 16.61
CA ALA A 185 29.43 -9.02 16.43
C ALA A 185 30.35 -8.68 17.62
N ASP A 186 30.23 -7.48 18.17
CA ASP A 186 30.98 -7.07 19.36
C ASP A 186 30.51 -7.84 20.60
N MET A 187 29.19 -8.05 20.76
CA MET A 187 28.64 -8.92 21.80
C MET A 187 29.13 -10.36 21.67
N ASP A 188 29.22 -10.92 20.45
CA ASP A 188 29.72 -12.29 20.24
C ASP A 188 31.14 -12.46 20.80
N VAL A 189 31.99 -11.45 20.67
CA VAL A 189 33.38 -11.47 21.20
C VAL A 189 33.36 -11.53 22.72
N VAL A 190 32.55 -10.71 23.36
CA VAL A 190 32.41 -10.66 24.82
C VAL A 190 31.85 -11.98 25.36
N VAL A 191 30.79 -12.51 24.76
CA VAL A 191 30.18 -13.78 25.17
C VAL A 191 31.16 -14.94 24.96
N ARG A 192 31.94 -14.96 23.88
CA ARG A 192 32.97 -15.99 23.67
C ARG A 192 34.05 -15.97 24.74
N ALA A 193 34.47 -14.79 25.21
CA ALA A 193 35.42 -14.68 26.32
C ALA A 193 34.84 -15.26 27.63
N TYR A 194 33.54 -15.06 27.85
CA TYR A 194 32.82 -15.57 29.02
C TYR A 194 32.60 -17.10 29.02
N ARG A 195 32.81 -17.78 27.89
CA ARG A 195 32.62 -19.23 27.74
C ARG A 195 33.40 -20.08 28.75
N ILE A 196 34.56 -19.59 29.19
CA ILE A 196 35.40 -20.27 30.19
C ILE A 196 34.70 -20.35 31.55
N LEU A 197 33.94 -19.30 31.91
CA LEU A 197 33.25 -19.18 33.19
C LEU A 197 31.90 -19.89 33.16
N ASN A 198 31.13 -19.73 32.09
CA ASN A 198 29.82 -20.35 31.96
C ASN A 198 29.52 -20.75 30.51
N LYS A 199 29.73 -22.04 30.22
CA LYS A 199 29.43 -22.63 28.92
C LYS A 199 27.92 -22.63 28.61
N GLY A 200 27.08 -22.88 29.61
CA GLY A 200 25.63 -23.01 29.42
C GLY A 200 24.98 -21.71 28.96
N PHE A 201 25.41 -20.58 29.54
CA PHE A 201 24.96 -19.25 29.10
C PHE A 201 25.34 -18.98 27.64
N CYS A 202 26.59 -19.29 27.27
CA CYS A 202 27.06 -19.06 25.90
C CYS A 202 26.29 -19.89 24.87
N ASP A 203 26.01 -21.17 25.17
CA ASP A 203 25.26 -22.05 24.27
C ASP A 203 23.83 -21.51 24.04
N LEU A 204 23.14 -21.09 25.11
CA LEU A 204 21.80 -20.49 25.03
C LEU A 204 21.78 -19.18 24.25
N TYR A 205 22.78 -18.31 24.45
CA TYR A 205 22.94 -17.08 23.68
C TYR A 205 23.03 -17.35 22.17
N PHE A 206 23.90 -18.28 21.76
CA PHE A 206 24.06 -18.62 20.35
C PHE A 206 22.86 -19.37 19.77
N ASP A 207 22.14 -20.14 20.58
CA ASP A 207 20.89 -20.78 20.17
C ASP A 207 19.78 -19.76 19.89
N ASN A 208 19.63 -18.75 20.74
CA ASN A 208 18.68 -17.64 20.54
C ASN A 208 19.01 -16.77 19.31
N ARG A 209 20.26 -16.82 18.84
CA ARG A 209 20.72 -16.12 17.63
C ARG A 209 20.37 -16.84 16.33
N LYS A 210 19.74 -18.03 16.39
CA LYS A 210 19.32 -18.75 15.18
C LYS A 210 18.16 -18.04 14.50
N ILE A 211 18.37 -17.60 13.26
CA ILE A 211 17.31 -17.00 12.45
C ILE A 211 16.33 -18.09 11.99
N ILE A 212 15.13 -18.07 12.54
CA ILE A 212 14.05 -18.95 12.12
C ILE A 212 13.41 -18.36 10.87
N THR A 213 13.78 -18.90 9.70
CA THR A 213 13.10 -18.53 8.45
C THR A 213 11.73 -19.18 8.38
N ARG A 214 10.67 -18.36 8.28
CA ARG A 214 9.32 -18.89 8.06
C ARG A 214 9.26 -19.45 6.64
N GLY A 215 9.01 -20.76 6.50
CA GLY A 215 8.94 -21.41 5.20
C GLY A 215 7.97 -20.70 4.25
N THR A 216 8.47 -20.21 3.13
CA THR A 216 7.64 -19.61 2.08
C THR A 216 6.97 -20.73 1.29
N ARG A 217 5.62 -20.82 1.35
CA ARG A 217 4.88 -21.83 0.57
C ARG A 217 4.83 -21.37 -0.89
N LYS A 218 5.54 -22.09 -1.77
CA LYS A 218 5.53 -21.84 -3.22
C LYS A 218 4.17 -22.22 -3.82
N VAL A 219 3.73 -21.46 -4.83
CA VAL A 219 2.49 -21.71 -5.60
C VAL A 219 2.82 -22.63 -6.78
N ALA A 220 2.01 -23.66 -7.01
CA ALA A 220 2.21 -24.63 -8.09
C ALA A 220 1.53 -24.21 -9.40
N LEU A 221 0.28 -23.73 -9.31
CA LEU A 221 -0.50 -23.27 -10.46
C LEU A 221 -1.27 -22.01 -10.08
N GLN A 222 -1.20 -20.99 -10.94
CA GLN A 222 -2.07 -19.82 -10.85
C GLN A 222 -2.64 -19.53 -12.24
N GLY A 223 -3.82 -18.96 -12.30
CA GLY A 223 -4.35 -18.54 -13.59
C GLY A 223 -5.62 -17.74 -13.50
N SER A 224 -6.13 -17.36 -14.67
CA SER A 224 -7.41 -16.71 -14.84
C SER A 224 -8.28 -17.47 -15.83
N VAL A 225 -9.57 -17.55 -15.54
CA VAL A 225 -10.57 -18.09 -16.45
C VAL A 225 -11.45 -16.94 -16.96
N VAL A 226 -11.49 -16.75 -18.27
CA VAL A 226 -12.27 -15.70 -18.95
C VAL A 226 -13.23 -16.32 -19.98
N ASN A 227 -14.27 -15.59 -20.38
CA ASN A 227 -15.12 -15.97 -21.51
C ASN A 227 -14.57 -15.43 -22.84
N GLU A 228 -15.22 -15.81 -23.96
CA GLU A 228 -14.87 -15.31 -25.31
C GLU A 228 -15.01 -13.78 -25.46
N GLN A 229 -15.73 -13.12 -24.56
CA GLN A 229 -15.92 -11.66 -24.52
C GLN A 229 -14.88 -10.94 -23.64
N GLY A 230 -13.92 -11.68 -23.06
CA GLY A 230 -12.87 -11.14 -22.19
C GLY A 230 -13.31 -10.84 -20.76
N GLU A 231 -14.53 -11.19 -20.38
CA GLU A 231 -15.04 -11.04 -19.01
C GLU A 231 -14.57 -12.20 -18.13
N ALA A 232 -14.21 -11.88 -16.89
CA ALA A 232 -13.73 -12.87 -15.94
C ALA A 232 -14.87 -13.78 -15.43
N LEU A 233 -14.65 -15.09 -15.47
CA LEU A 233 -15.65 -16.08 -15.06
C LEU A 233 -15.46 -16.45 -13.59
N SER A 234 -16.35 -15.97 -12.72
CA SER A 234 -16.44 -16.40 -11.31
C SER A 234 -17.15 -17.77 -11.17
N LYS A 235 -16.82 -18.52 -10.11
CA LYS A 235 -17.40 -19.84 -9.79
C LYS A 235 -17.17 -20.94 -10.85
N ALA A 236 -16.15 -20.81 -11.69
CA ALA A 236 -15.69 -21.93 -12.50
C ALA A 236 -14.94 -22.93 -11.60
N LYS A 237 -15.30 -24.21 -11.69
CA LYS A 237 -14.67 -25.31 -10.96
C LYS A 237 -13.45 -25.77 -11.74
N ILE A 238 -12.27 -25.73 -11.12
CA ILE A 238 -11.04 -26.29 -11.65
C ILE A 238 -10.73 -27.56 -10.88
N SER A 239 -10.57 -28.69 -11.57
CA SER A 239 -10.16 -29.96 -10.98
C SER A 239 -8.88 -30.47 -11.61
N ILE A 240 -7.95 -30.92 -10.78
CA ILE A 240 -6.70 -31.57 -11.19
C ILE A 240 -6.80 -33.03 -10.76
N ALA A 241 -6.90 -33.94 -11.73
CA ALA A 241 -6.95 -35.37 -11.43
C ALA A 241 -5.52 -35.92 -11.29
N SER A 242 -4.97 -35.77 -10.07
CA SER A 242 -3.71 -36.41 -9.68
C SER A 242 -3.97 -37.78 -9.02
N HIS A 243 -3.12 -38.23 -8.10
CA HIS A 243 -3.46 -39.37 -7.22
C HIS A 243 -4.69 -39.12 -6.34
N THR A 244 -4.99 -37.84 -6.08
CA THR A 244 -6.24 -37.38 -5.46
C THR A 244 -6.77 -36.22 -6.28
N ILE A 245 -8.10 -36.10 -6.39
CA ILE A 245 -8.72 -34.97 -7.09
C ILE A 245 -8.56 -33.73 -6.22
N ILE A 246 -7.81 -32.75 -6.73
CA ILE A 246 -7.66 -31.44 -6.08
C ILE A 246 -8.52 -30.45 -6.84
N GLU A 247 -9.44 -29.80 -6.14
CA GLU A 247 -10.39 -28.87 -6.76
C GLU A 247 -10.38 -27.48 -6.10
N THR A 248 -10.64 -26.46 -6.90
CA THR A 248 -10.83 -25.09 -6.44
C THR A 248 -11.86 -24.37 -7.32
N GLN A 249 -12.37 -23.24 -6.86
CA GLN A 249 -13.28 -22.39 -7.63
C GLN A 249 -12.65 -21.03 -7.93
N THR A 250 -12.98 -20.44 -9.08
CA THR A 250 -12.54 -19.09 -9.41
C THR A 250 -13.26 -18.03 -8.56
N GLY A 251 -12.50 -17.01 -8.11
CA GLY A 251 -13.06 -15.85 -7.42
C GLY A 251 -13.81 -14.88 -8.35
N GLU A 252 -14.30 -13.76 -7.81
CA GLU A 252 -15.05 -12.73 -8.55
C GLU A 252 -14.29 -12.15 -9.75
N LYS A 253 -12.95 -12.17 -9.70
CA LYS A 253 -12.07 -11.71 -10.79
C LYS A 253 -11.60 -12.85 -11.72
N GLY A 254 -12.22 -14.03 -11.66
CA GLY A 254 -11.88 -15.19 -12.49
C GLY A 254 -10.55 -15.87 -12.15
N ASN A 255 -9.89 -15.46 -11.06
CA ASN A 255 -8.59 -16.00 -10.68
C ASN A 255 -8.70 -17.29 -9.89
N PHE A 256 -7.77 -18.22 -10.11
CA PHE A 256 -7.61 -19.46 -9.35
C PHE A 256 -6.16 -19.71 -8.92
N LEU A 257 -5.99 -20.50 -7.87
CA LEU A 257 -4.70 -20.78 -7.26
C LEU A 257 -4.65 -22.21 -6.71
N PHE A 258 -3.66 -23.01 -7.14
CA PHE A 258 -3.27 -24.26 -6.49
C PHE A 258 -1.88 -24.12 -5.87
N ARG A 259 -1.82 -24.38 -4.56
CA ARG A 259 -0.57 -24.29 -3.80
C ARG A 259 0.29 -25.54 -3.91
N ARG A 260 -0.32 -26.72 -4.04
CA ARG A 260 0.38 -27.99 -4.16
C ARG A 260 -0.29 -28.82 -5.25
N VAL A 261 0.52 -29.26 -6.20
CA VAL A 261 0.16 -30.28 -7.19
C VAL A 261 1.33 -31.26 -7.19
N PRO A 262 1.09 -32.58 -7.08
CA PRO A 262 2.15 -33.58 -7.19
C PRO A 262 2.92 -33.40 -8.50
N SER A 263 4.23 -33.64 -8.50
CA SER A 263 5.01 -33.61 -9.73
C SER A 263 4.55 -34.68 -10.70
N GLY A 264 4.36 -34.34 -11.96
CA GLY A 264 3.82 -35.23 -12.98
C GLY A 264 3.03 -34.47 -14.03
N VAL A 265 2.60 -35.18 -15.07
CA VAL A 265 1.69 -34.64 -16.09
C VAL A 265 0.27 -34.98 -15.67
N TRP A 266 -0.52 -33.96 -15.33
CA TRP A 266 -1.88 -34.14 -14.84
C TRP A 266 -2.90 -33.41 -15.72
N PRO A 267 -4.08 -34.01 -15.96
CA PRO A 267 -5.17 -33.33 -16.63
C PRO A 267 -5.82 -32.33 -15.67
N VAL A 268 -5.88 -31.08 -16.11
CA VAL A 268 -6.56 -29.98 -15.41
C VAL A 268 -7.82 -29.63 -16.17
N THR A 269 -8.97 -29.84 -15.54
CA THR A 269 -10.28 -29.62 -16.13
C THR A 269 -10.89 -28.35 -15.57
N PHE A 270 -11.30 -27.46 -16.47
CA PHE A 270 -12.01 -26.22 -16.18
C PHE A 270 -13.46 -26.40 -16.57
N SER A 271 -14.38 -26.30 -15.60
CA SER A 271 -15.80 -26.55 -15.82
C SER A 271 -16.66 -25.49 -15.15
N ARG A 272 -17.70 -25.01 -15.85
CA ARG A 272 -18.72 -24.12 -15.30
C ARG A 272 -20.07 -24.47 -15.92
N PRO A 273 -21.18 -24.50 -15.14
CA PRO A 273 -22.52 -24.68 -15.70
C PRO A 273 -22.79 -23.65 -16.82
N GLY A 274 -23.17 -24.12 -18.01
CA GLY A 274 -23.42 -23.28 -19.20
C GLY A 274 -22.22 -23.05 -20.13
N PHE A 275 -21.06 -23.63 -19.85
CA PHE A 275 -19.85 -23.54 -20.66
C PHE A 275 -19.29 -24.92 -21.00
N GLU A 276 -18.62 -25.05 -22.13
CA GLU A 276 -17.91 -26.29 -22.49
C GLU A 276 -16.74 -26.50 -21.54
N SER A 277 -16.63 -27.70 -20.98
CA SER A 277 -15.53 -28.03 -20.08
C SER A 277 -14.26 -28.28 -20.89
N VAL A 278 -13.17 -27.62 -20.50
CA VAL A 278 -11.86 -27.73 -21.18
C VAL A 278 -10.91 -28.50 -20.29
N THR A 279 -10.28 -29.54 -20.83
CA THR A 279 -9.25 -30.32 -20.14
C THR A 279 -7.89 -30.11 -20.80
N ILE A 280 -6.90 -29.65 -20.02
CA ILE A 280 -5.53 -29.38 -20.47
C ILE A 280 -4.57 -30.27 -19.70
N TYR A 281 -3.70 -31.00 -20.39
CA TYR A 281 -2.62 -31.76 -19.77
C TYR A 281 -1.45 -30.82 -19.46
N MET A 282 -1.08 -30.73 -18.18
CA MET A 282 0.00 -29.86 -17.73
C MET A 282 1.07 -30.65 -16.99
N ALA A 283 2.33 -30.38 -17.34
CA ALA A 283 3.49 -30.91 -16.65
C ALA A 283 3.83 -30.03 -15.43
N PHE A 284 3.72 -30.62 -14.24
CA PHE A 284 4.11 -29.98 -12.98
C PHE A 284 5.49 -30.49 -12.55
N VAL A 285 6.48 -29.60 -12.56
CA VAL A 285 7.84 -29.88 -12.09
C VAL A 285 8.01 -29.34 -10.67
N PRO A 286 8.66 -30.06 -9.74
CA PRO A 286 8.98 -29.54 -8.43
C PRO A 286 9.66 -28.17 -8.54
N GLN A 287 9.22 -27.23 -7.70
CA GLN A 287 9.75 -25.85 -7.63
C GLN A 287 9.46 -24.93 -8.82
N SER A 288 8.66 -25.34 -9.81
CA SER A 288 8.19 -24.48 -10.91
C SER A 288 6.80 -23.91 -10.63
N ARG A 289 6.59 -22.62 -10.97
CA ARG A 289 5.26 -21.98 -10.99
C ARG A 289 4.74 -22.04 -12.42
N GLN A 290 3.56 -22.59 -12.61
CA GLN A 290 2.86 -22.57 -13.89
C GLN A 290 1.78 -21.48 -13.86
N GLU A 291 1.68 -20.71 -14.94
CA GLU A 291 0.62 -19.72 -15.15
C GLU A 291 -0.25 -20.14 -16.34
N GLN A 292 -1.57 -20.06 -16.18
CA GLN A 292 -2.50 -20.40 -17.25
C GLN A 292 -3.61 -19.36 -17.41
N HIS A 293 -3.86 -19.00 -18.66
CA HIS A 293 -5.00 -18.18 -19.04
C HIS A 293 -5.92 -19.04 -19.90
N VAL A 294 -7.11 -19.35 -19.38
CA VAL A 294 -8.06 -20.27 -20.04
C VAL A 294 -9.30 -19.50 -20.45
N VAL A 295 -9.68 -19.64 -21.72
CA VAL A 295 -10.92 -19.10 -22.27
C VAL A 295 -11.94 -20.23 -22.34
N LEU A 296 -13.07 -20.09 -21.66
CA LEU A 296 -14.18 -21.05 -21.76
C LEU A 296 -15.21 -20.56 -22.79
N LYS A 297 -15.56 -21.45 -23.71
CA LYS A 297 -16.60 -21.21 -24.72
C LYS A 297 -17.99 -21.52 -24.16
N ARG A 298 -19.00 -20.73 -24.53
CA ARG A 298 -20.38 -20.98 -24.13
C ARG A 298 -20.89 -22.21 -24.88
N GLN A 299 -21.46 -23.17 -24.16
CA GLN A 299 -22.00 -24.38 -24.77
C GLN A 299 -23.23 -24.01 -25.60
N VAL A 300 -23.15 -24.16 -26.92
CA VAL A 300 -24.32 -24.05 -27.80
C VAL A 300 -25.06 -25.38 -27.72
N LEU A 301 -26.25 -25.37 -27.10
CA LEU A 301 -27.20 -26.47 -27.25
C LEU A 301 -27.60 -26.50 -28.74
N LEU A 302 -27.00 -27.41 -29.51
CA LEU A 302 -27.58 -27.83 -30.78
C LEU A 302 -28.90 -28.54 -30.43
N GLU A 303 -30.00 -27.82 -30.57
CA GLU A 303 -31.32 -28.42 -30.74
C GLU A 303 -31.21 -29.46 -31.85
N LYS A 304 -31.42 -30.73 -31.52
CA LYS A 304 -31.63 -31.79 -32.50
C LYS A 304 -32.91 -31.46 -33.25
N GLU A 305 -32.77 -30.83 -34.42
CA GLU A 305 -33.78 -30.91 -35.47
C GLU A 305 -33.80 -32.34 -36.04
N ALA A 306 -35.02 -32.88 -36.12
CA ALA A 306 -35.50 -33.94 -37.01
C ALA A 306 -34.84 -35.33 -36.98
N MET A 307 -35.53 -36.31 -36.36
CA MET A 307 -36.34 -37.30 -37.09
C MET A 307 -37.25 -38.07 -36.13
#